data_AF-A0A6A3N7W5-F1
#
_entry.id   AF-A0A6A3N7W5-F1
#
_cell.length_a   1.000
_cell.length_b   1.000
_cell.length_c   1.000
_cell.angle_alpha   90.00
_cell.angle_beta   90.00
_cell.angle_gamma   90.00
#
_symmetry.space_group_name_H-M   'P 1'
#
loop_
_entity.id
_entity.type
_entity.pdbx_description
1 polymer ?
#
loop_
_entity_poly.entity_id
_entity_poly.type
_entity_poly.pdbx_seq_one_letter_code
_entity_poly.pdbx_strand_id
1 'polypeptide(L)'
;MEQELRSTFLLANVAYHHRSSFLPCKQGKRSLQDYVMELHNLEAAMAGAPLSEDVKLTVFMDGVRTGPVRTELSRRQPKTFNEAADIAMLEDHCVRSAQGHTPHVEASEGPTPMEISLAESARS
;
A
#
# COMPACT_ATOMS: atom_id res chain seq x y z
N MET A 1 23.76 4.80 -39.61
CA MET A 1 24.69 5.12 -38.51
C MET A 1 24.19 6.28 -37.64
N GLU A 2 24.07 7.52 -38.12
CA GLU A 2 23.61 8.64 -37.26
C GLU A 2 22.18 8.49 -36.71
N GLN A 3 21.23 8.05 -37.54
CA GLN A 3 19.83 7.89 -37.12
C GLN A 3 19.65 6.79 -36.07
N GLU A 4 20.41 5.71 -36.22
CA GLU A 4 20.46 4.59 -35.29
C GLU A 4 21.06 5.03 -33.95
N LEU A 5 22.17 5.77 -34.00
CA LEU A 5 22.81 6.33 -32.81
C LEU A 5 21.85 7.29 -32.06
N ARG A 6 21.19 8.20 -32.77
CA ARG A 6 20.17 9.10 -32.20
C ARG A 6 19.02 8.32 -31.55
N SER A 7 18.52 7.26 -32.19
CA SER A 7 17.44 6.42 -31.66
C SER A 7 17.83 5.70 -30.37
N THR A 8 19.03 5.10 -30.35
CA THR A 8 19.55 4.40 -29.17
C THR A 8 19.75 5.35 -27.99
N PHE A 9 20.30 6.54 -28.23
CA PHE A 9 20.48 7.55 -27.18
C PHE A 9 19.13 8.09 -26.68
N LEU A 10 18.16 8.32 -27.57
CA LEU A 10 16.83 8.80 -27.17
C LEU A 10 16.12 7.78 -26.27
N LEU A 11 16.13 6.49 -26.65
CA LEU A 11 15.49 5.43 -25.89
C LEU A 11 16.15 5.24 -24.51
N ALA A 12 17.49 5.23 -24.46
CA ALA A 12 18.23 5.13 -23.21
C ALA A 12 17.98 6.34 -22.29
N ASN A 13 17.87 7.54 -22.87
CA ASN A 13 17.59 8.77 -22.12
C ASN A 13 16.16 8.78 -21.57
N VAL A 14 15.17 8.32 -22.33
CA VAL A 14 13.77 8.19 -21.87
C VAL A 14 13.66 7.21 -20.70
N ALA A 15 14.27 6.02 -20.83
CA ALA A 15 14.30 5.04 -19.74
C ALA A 15 14.99 5.60 -18.48
N TYR A 16 16.07 6.37 -18.64
CA TYR A 16 16.73 7.08 -17.54
C TYR A 16 15.80 8.07 -16.83
N HIS A 17 15.06 8.89 -17.57
CA HIS A 17 14.12 9.86 -16.98
C HIS A 17 13.03 9.18 -16.15
N HIS A 18 12.44 8.10 -16.66
CA HIS A 18 11.42 7.35 -15.91
C HIS A 18 12.02 6.66 -14.69
N ARG A 19 13.21 6.08 -14.80
CA ARG A 19 13.94 5.50 -13.65
C ARG A 19 14.26 6.54 -12.59
N SER A 20 14.72 7.72 -13.00
CA SER A 20 14.99 8.85 -12.11
C SER A 20 13.73 9.35 -11.39
N SER A 21 12.55 9.15 -11.99
CA SER A 21 11.27 9.50 -11.37
C SER A 21 10.71 8.38 -10.49
N PHE A 22 10.95 7.11 -10.87
CA PHE A 22 10.47 5.92 -10.16
C PHE A 22 11.14 5.78 -8.79
N LEU A 23 12.48 5.88 -8.72
CA LEU A 23 13.23 5.61 -7.50
C LEU A 23 12.84 6.49 -6.29
N PRO A 24 12.63 7.81 -6.42
CA PRO A 24 12.17 8.65 -5.31
C PRO A 24 10.65 8.67 -5.13
N CYS A 25 9.88 7.91 -5.91
CA CYS A 25 8.42 7.99 -5.92
C CYS A 25 7.83 7.49 -4.59
N LYS A 26 7.08 8.38 -3.93
CA LYS A 26 6.39 8.08 -2.66
C LYS A 26 4.92 8.43 -2.75
N GLN A 27 4.10 7.73 -1.97
CA GLN A 27 2.67 8.00 -1.90
C GLN A 27 2.38 9.46 -1.51
N GLY A 28 3.11 9.98 -0.51
CA GLY A 28 2.92 11.36 -0.05
C GLY A 28 1.48 11.62 0.39
N LYS A 29 0.88 12.72 -0.06
CA LYS A 29 -0.52 13.06 0.26
C LYS A 29 -1.56 12.42 -0.68
N ARG A 30 -1.11 11.66 -1.69
CA ARG A 30 -1.97 11.09 -2.73
C ARG A 30 -2.74 9.88 -2.21
N SER A 31 -3.80 9.51 -2.91
CA SER A 31 -4.46 8.23 -2.68
C SER A 31 -3.48 7.09 -2.96
N LEU A 32 -3.72 5.92 -2.35
CA LEU A 32 -2.90 4.75 -2.64
C LEU A 32 -3.03 4.33 -4.12
N GLN A 33 -4.24 4.45 -4.67
CA GLN A 33 -4.52 4.14 -6.08
C GLN A 33 -3.70 5.01 -7.03
N ASP A 34 -3.65 6.34 -6.82
CA ASP A 34 -2.88 7.24 -7.68
C ASP A 34 -1.37 6.93 -7.63
N TYR A 35 -0.87 6.58 -6.44
CA TYR A 35 0.52 6.20 -6.25
C TYR A 35 0.88 4.88 -6.97
N VAL A 36 0.05 3.84 -6.80
CA VAL A 36 0.21 2.55 -7.49
C VAL A 36 0.17 2.75 -9.01
N MET A 37 -0.80 3.52 -9.49
CA MET A 37 -0.96 3.84 -10.92
C MET A 37 0.27 4.55 -11.48
N GLU A 38 0.80 5.56 -10.78
CA GLU A 38 1.99 6.27 -11.23
C GLU A 38 3.21 5.34 -11.31
N LEU A 39 3.41 4.46 -10.33
CA LEU A 39 4.50 3.48 -10.39
C LEU A 39 4.35 2.52 -11.57
N HIS A 40 3.15 2.00 -11.84
CA HIS A 40 2.90 1.17 -13.02
C HIS A 40 3.17 1.93 -14.32
N ASN A 41 2.76 3.20 -14.41
CA ASN A 41 2.99 4.03 -15.59
C ASN A 41 4.50 4.27 -15.82
N LEU A 42 5.24 4.58 -14.77
CA LEU A 42 6.70 4.75 -14.83
C LEU A 42 7.39 3.43 -15.20
N GLU A 43 6.91 2.30 -14.71
CA GLU A 43 7.44 0.96 -15.04
C GLU A 43 7.19 0.58 -16.50
N ALA A 44 5.95 0.73 -16.97
CA ALA A 44 5.58 0.48 -18.36
C ALA A 44 6.34 1.38 -19.34
N ALA A 45 6.57 2.64 -18.98
CA ALA A 45 7.31 3.58 -19.82
C ALA A 45 8.81 3.25 -19.97
N MET A 46 9.35 2.38 -19.11
CA MET A 46 10.74 1.90 -19.23
C MET A 46 10.91 0.77 -20.26
N ALA A 47 9.82 0.21 -20.81
CA ALA A 47 9.59 -0.80 -21.89
C ALA A 47 10.72 -1.71 -22.46
N GLY A 48 11.99 -1.33 -22.41
CA GLY A 48 13.16 -2.15 -22.76
C GLY A 48 14.23 -2.24 -21.68
N ALA A 49 14.02 -1.63 -20.50
CA ALA A 49 14.97 -1.64 -19.39
C ALA A 49 14.26 -1.67 -18.02
N PRO A 50 13.47 -2.71 -17.72
CA PRO A 50 12.74 -2.80 -16.46
C PRO A 50 13.68 -2.90 -15.26
N LEU A 51 13.21 -2.39 -14.12
CA LEU A 51 13.87 -2.58 -12.83
C LEU A 51 13.64 -4.01 -12.32
N SER A 52 14.57 -4.52 -11.50
CA SER A 52 14.35 -5.79 -10.80
C SER A 52 13.17 -5.69 -9.83
N GLU A 53 12.51 -6.81 -9.59
CA GLU A 53 11.41 -6.88 -8.61
C GLU A 53 11.84 -6.40 -7.22
N ASP A 54 13.04 -6.73 -6.76
CA ASP A 54 13.57 -6.28 -5.47
C ASP A 54 13.63 -4.75 -5.36
N VAL A 55 14.03 -4.07 -6.45
CA VAL A 55 14.07 -2.59 -6.49
C VAL A 55 12.65 -2.04 -6.50
N LYS A 56 11.76 -2.60 -7.32
CA LYS A 56 10.36 -2.17 -7.40
C LYS A 56 9.64 -2.32 -6.06
N LEU A 57 9.81 -3.47 -5.42
CA LEU A 57 9.30 -3.75 -4.07
C LEU A 57 9.86 -2.80 -3.04
N THR A 58 11.18 -2.58 -3.03
CA THR A 58 11.81 -1.69 -2.05
C THR A 58 11.27 -0.26 -2.17
N VAL A 59 11.16 0.26 -3.40
CA VAL A 59 10.57 1.58 -3.68
C VAL A 59 9.11 1.62 -3.22
N PHE A 60 8.31 0.60 -3.56
CA PHE A 60 6.91 0.56 -3.16
C PHE A 60 6.76 0.53 -1.63
N MET A 61 7.45 -0.39 -0.96
CA MET A 61 7.40 -0.58 0.49
C MET A 61 7.86 0.66 1.28
N ASP A 62 8.89 1.36 0.80
CA ASP A 62 9.40 2.60 1.42
C ASP A 62 8.58 3.85 1.03
N GLY A 63 7.89 3.80 -0.10
CA GLY A 63 7.06 4.87 -0.60
C GLY A 63 5.62 4.86 -0.08
N VAL A 64 5.08 3.69 0.30
CA VAL A 64 3.78 3.58 0.99
C VAL A 64 3.85 4.25 2.37
N ARG A 65 2.83 5.06 2.68
CA ARG A 65 2.72 5.71 3.99
C ARG A 65 2.60 4.70 5.12
N THR A 66 3.20 5.05 6.25
CA THR A 66 2.99 4.30 7.50
C THR A 66 1.51 4.25 7.87
N GLY A 67 1.02 3.07 8.19
CA GLY A 67 -0.40 2.80 8.49
C GLY A 67 -0.75 1.32 8.27
N PRO A 68 -2.05 0.97 8.31
CA PRO A 68 -2.52 -0.42 8.18
C PRO A 68 -2.01 -1.12 6.93
N VAL A 69 -2.06 -0.42 5.78
CA VAL A 69 -1.54 -0.92 4.50
C VAL A 69 -0.07 -1.35 4.60
N ARG A 70 0.80 -0.51 5.18
CA ARG A 70 2.23 -0.84 5.36
C ARG A 70 2.45 -1.99 6.34
N THR A 71 1.65 -2.07 7.39
CA THR A 71 1.66 -3.18 8.34
C THR A 71 1.29 -4.49 7.65
N GLU A 72 0.23 -4.49 6.85
CA GLU A 72 -0.25 -5.66 6.13
C GLU A 72 0.76 -6.15 5.10
N LEU A 73 1.38 -5.24 4.35
CA LEU A 73 2.47 -5.57 3.44
C LEU A 73 3.65 -6.25 4.15
N SER A 74 4.04 -5.73 5.31
CA SER A 74 5.13 -6.30 6.12
C SER A 74 4.77 -7.70 6.64
N ARG A 75 3.49 -7.92 6.99
CA ARG A 75 2.96 -9.21 7.45
C ARG A 75 2.94 -10.24 6.33
N ARG A 76 2.48 -9.85 5.14
CA ARG A 76 2.30 -10.75 3.99
C ARG A 76 3.59 -11.08 3.25
N GLN A 77 4.58 -10.19 3.33
CA GLN A 77 5.91 -10.35 2.71
C GLN A 77 5.84 -10.69 1.21
N PRO A 78 5.23 -9.81 0.39
CA PRO A 78 5.07 -10.05 -1.04
C PRO A 78 6.42 -10.26 -1.73
N LYS A 79 6.43 -11.07 -2.79
CA LYS A 79 7.62 -11.41 -3.58
C LYS A 79 7.72 -10.63 -4.89
N THR A 80 6.66 -9.94 -5.28
CA THR A 80 6.64 -9.09 -6.48
C THR A 80 5.95 -7.77 -6.22
N PHE A 81 6.28 -6.75 -7.03
CA PHE A 81 5.63 -5.45 -6.98
C PHE A 81 4.12 -5.55 -7.20
N ASN A 82 3.66 -6.38 -8.15
CA ASN A 82 2.24 -6.51 -8.43
C ASN A 82 1.47 -7.14 -7.27
N GLU A 83 2.03 -8.19 -6.65
CA GLU A 83 1.44 -8.79 -5.45
C GLU A 83 1.35 -7.77 -4.30
N ALA A 84 2.39 -6.95 -4.12
CA ALA A 84 2.37 -5.88 -3.13
C ALA A 84 1.29 -4.85 -3.44
N ALA A 85 1.14 -4.43 -4.70
CA ALA A 85 0.09 -3.51 -5.13
C ALA A 85 -1.32 -4.08 -4.85
N ASP A 86 -1.56 -5.35 -5.18
CA ASP A 86 -2.84 -6.03 -4.96
C ASP A 86 -3.20 -6.10 -3.46
N ILE A 87 -2.24 -6.49 -2.61
CA ILE A 87 -2.42 -6.51 -1.15
C ILE A 87 -2.72 -5.12 -0.64
N ALA A 88 -1.97 -4.12 -1.09
CA ALA A 88 -2.11 -2.75 -0.61
C ALA A 88 -3.50 -2.18 -0.96
N MET A 89 -3.97 -2.42 -2.19
CA MET A 89 -5.29 -2.00 -2.65
C MET A 89 -6.43 -2.70 -1.89
N LEU A 90 -6.28 -4.00 -1.61
CA LEU A 90 -7.25 -4.74 -0.81
C LEU A 90 -7.35 -4.20 0.62
N GLU A 91 -6.21 -3.94 1.25
CA GLU A 91 -6.17 -3.42 2.63
C GLU A 91 -6.71 -1.98 2.71
N ASP A 92 -6.37 -1.11 1.75
CA ASP A 92 -6.93 0.25 1.69
C ASP A 92 -8.45 0.22 1.58
N HIS A 93 -8.98 -0.69 0.75
CA HIS A 93 -10.43 -0.91 0.67
C HIS A 93 -11.02 -1.39 2.00
N CYS A 94 -10.38 -2.37 2.66
CA CYS A 94 -10.81 -2.89 3.97
C CYS A 94 -10.88 -1.78 5.03
N VAL A 95 -9.81 -0.98 5.15
CA VAL A 95 -9.72 0.15 6.09
C VAL A 95 -10.82 1.18 5.82
N ARG A 96 -11.01 1.56 4.55
CA ARG A 96 -12.04 2.54 4.15
C ARG A 96 -13.45 2.01 4.42
N SER A 97 -13.68 0.71 4.20
CA SER A 97 -14.95 0.05 4.49
C SER A 97 -15.25 0.04 5.99
N ALA A 98 -14.25 -0.28 6.83
CA ALA A 98 -14.39 -0.26 8.29
C ALA A 98 -14.63 1.16 8.83
N GLN A 99 -14.01 2.19 8.24
CA GLN A 99 -14.22 3.59 8.63
C GLN A 99 -15.59 4.14 8.21
N GLY A 100 -16.12 3.69 7.07
CA GLY A 100 -17.49 4.03 6.63
C GLY A 100 -18.57 3.35 7.47
N HIS A 101 -18.21 2.34 8.25
CA HIS A 101 -19.08 1.64 9.19
C HIS A 101 -18.95 2.24 10.60
N THR A 102 -19.22 3.54 10.75
CA THR A 102 -19.69 4.02 12.05
C THR A 102 -21.13 3.51 12.20
N PRO A 103 -21.43 2.51 13.05
CA PRO A 103 -22.81 2.31 13.42
C PRO A 103 -23.28 3.64 13.99
N HIS A 104 -24.32 4.20 13.38
CA HIS A 104 -25.11 5.21 14.06
C HIS A 104 -25.62 4.52 15.32
N VAL A 105 -24.91 4.70 16.43
CA VAL A 105 -25.37 4.32 17.75
C VAL A 105 -26.56 5.24 18.01
N GLU A 106 -27.73 4.82 17.56
CA GLU A 106 -28.92 5.13 18.32
C GLU A 106 -28.64 4.61 19.73
N ALA A 107 -28.80 5.50 20.70
CA ALA A 107 -28.63 5.22 22.11
C ALA A 107 -29.65 4.15 22.53
N SER A 108 -29.33 2.88 22.28
CA SER A 108 -30.02 1.74 22.84
C SER A 108 -29.14 1.18 23.95
N GLU A 109 -29.58 1.51 25.16
CA GLU A 109 -29.28 0.95 26.48
C GLU A 109 -27.87 0.41 26.72
N GLY A 110 -27.20 1.03 27.71
CA GLY A 110 -25.83 0.73 28.09
C GLY A 110 -25.56 -0.74 28.47
N PRO A 111 -24.28 -1.10 28.68
CA PRO A 111 -23.88 -2.47 28.93
C PRO A 111 -24.62 -3.03 30.15
N THR A 112 -25.33 -4.14 29.98
CA THR A 112 -25.95 -4.87 31.10
C THR A 112 -24.84 -5.21 32.11
N PRO A 113 -24.93 -4.73 33.36
CA PRO A 113 -23.95 -5.06 34.39
C PRO A 113 -23.95 -6.57 34.63
N MET A 114 -22.76 -7.15 34.79
CA MET A 114 -22.63 -8.56 35.15
C MET A 114 -22.98 -8.72 36.64
N GLU A 115 -24.06 -9.44 36.93
CA GLU A 115 -24.48 -9.74 38.31
C GLU A 115 -23.46 -10.66 38.99
N ILE A 116 -22.72 -10.11 39.96
CA ILE A 116 -21.83 -10.87 40.84
C ILE A 116 -22.62 -11.31 42.08
N SER A 117 -23.12 -12.55 42.06
CA SER A 117 -23.87 -13.12 43.18
C SER A 117 -22.99 -13.27 44.43
N LEU A 118 -23.46 -12.75 45.57
CA LEU A 118 -22.84 -12.85 46.89
C LEU A 118 -22.88 -14.31 47.38
N ALA A 119 -21.70 -14.95 47.47
CA ALA A 119 -21.56 -16.18 48.23
C ALA A 119 -21.57 -15.85 49.73
N GLU A 120 -22.69 -16.13 50.41
CA GLU A 120 -22.75 -16.07 51.86
C GLU A 120 -21.78 -17.10 52.46
N SER A 121 -20.74 -16.58 53.13
CA SER A 121 -19.83 -17.39 53.92
C SER A 121 -20.54 -17.81 55.20
N ALA A 122 -21.01 -19.06 55.23
CA ALA A 122 -21.33 -19.71 56.48
C ALA A 122 -20.04 -19.81 57.31
N ARG A 123 -19.96 -19.06 58.41
CA ARG A 123 -19.03 -19.33 59.52
C ARG A 123 -19.86 -19.61 60.76
N SER A 124 -19.44 -20.69 61.43
CA SER A 124 -20.03 -21.41 62.56
C SER A 124 -20.72 -20.58 63.63
#